data_AF-A0A7S2N1J1-F1
#
_entry.id   AF-A0A7S2N1J1-F1
#
_cell.length_a   1.000
_cell.length_b   1.000
_cell.length_c   1.000
_cell.angle_alpha   90.00
_cell.angle_beta   90.00
_cell.angle_gamma   90.00
#
_symmetry.space_group_name_H-M   'P 1'
#
loop_
_entity.id
_entity.type
_entity.pdbx_description
1 polymer ?
#
loop_
_entity_poly.entity_id
_entity_poly.type
_entity_poly.pdbx_seq_one_letter_code
_entity_poly.pdbx_strand_id
1 'polypeptide(L)'
;RVLSGVSTDESESNPEPMSNIYQEWSLDQDRLLYENRHQSLPKLASMLGRGLRGVQTRMEKLTDVNSAAYARLFVGDSNGTVDDDSEEKKNSRLTPVKEVLRRIRW
;
A
#
# COMPACT_ATOMS: atom_id res chain seq x y z
N ARG A 1 -54.32 7.67 26.39
CA ARG A 1 -53.57 6.49 25.94
C ARG A 1 -52.57 6.97 24.90
N VAL A 2 -51.29 6.88 25.23
CA VAL A 2 -50.14 7.31 24.44
C VAL A 2 -49.96 6.34 23.27
N LEU A 3 -49.82 6.84 22.04
CA LEU A 3 -49.32 6.02 20.92
C LEU A 3 -48.08 6.70 20.37
N SER A 4 -47.00 5.95 20.48
CA SER A 4 -45.60 6.31 20.28
C SER A 4 -45.32 6.77 18.85
N GLY A 5 -44.60 7.88 18.72
CA GLY A 5 -43.92 8.27 17.49
C GLY A 5 -42.80 7.28 17.20
N VAL A 6 -42.83 6.67 16.01
CA VAL A 6 -41.71 5.91 15.46
C VAL A 6 -40.91 6.92 14.62
N SER A 7 -39.81 7.42 15.19
CA SER A 7 -38.78 8.12 14.42
C SER A 7 -37.90 7.05 13.80
N THR A 8 -38.19 6.73 12.54
CA THR A 8 -37.25 6.00 11.69
C THR A 8 -36.13 6.97 11.33
N ASP A 9 -35.03 6.88 12.08
CA ASP A 9 -33.77 7.52 11.75
C ASP A 9 -33.20 6.83 10.50
N GLU A 10 -33.58 7.32 9.33
CA GLU A 10 -32.99 6.91 8.05
C GLU A 10 -31.66 7.64 7.86
N SER A 11 -30.68 7.21 8.65
CA SER A 11 -29.28 7.37 8.33
C SER A 11 -28.89 6.35 7.26
N GLU A 12 -27.95 6.74 6.39
CA GLU A 12 -27.24 5.89 5.41
C GLU A 12 -27.94 5.57 4.08
N SER A 13 -27.67 6.43 3.10
CA SER A 13 -26.83 6.03 1.96
C SER A 13 -26.45 7.25 1.14
N ASN A 14 -25.40 7.96 1.56
CA ASN A 14 -24.70 8.86 0.65
C ASN A 14 -23.95 7.96 -0.34
N PRO A 15 -24.26 7.96 -1.66
CA PRO A 15 -23.47 7.21 -2.61
C PRO A 15 -22.08 7.84 -2.63
N GLU A 16 -21.14 7.20 -1.94
CA GLU A 16 -19.72 7.54 -1.96
C GLU A 16 -19.32 7.80 -3.42
N PRO A 17 -18.84 9.01 -3.76
CA PRO A 17 -18.51 9.35 -5.12
C PRO A 17 -17.52 8.31 -5.67
N MET A 18 -17.66 7.92 -6.94
CA MET A 18 -16.72 7.03 -7.63
C MET A 18 -15.35 7.71 -7.88
N SER A 19 -14.81 8.38 -6.88
CA SER A 19 -13.54 9.11 -6.89
C SER A 19 -12.32 8.19 -6.81
N ASN A 20 -12.49 6.91 -6.49
CA ASN A 20 -11.38 5.98 -6.27
C ASN A 20 -10.88 5.24 -7.53
N ILE A 21 -11.47 5.48 -8.70
CA ILE A 21 -11.04 4.79 -9.94
C ILE A 21 -9.63 5.20 -10.36
N TYR A 22 -9.26 6.47 -10.13
CA TYR A 22 -7.95 7.03 -10.51
C TYR A 22 -7.07 7.37 -9.31
N GLN A 23 -7.39 6.85 -8.13
CA GLN A 23 -6.55 7.12 -6.95
C GLN A 23 -5.22 6.37 -7.10
N GLU A 24 -4.14 7.12 -7.22
CA GLU A 24 -2.79 6.57 -7.30
C GLU A 24 -2.44 5.79 -6.02
N TRP A 25 -1.60 4.76 -6.17
CA TRP A 25 -1.09 3.98 -5.04
C TRP A 25 -0.04 4.79 -4.29
N SER A 26 -0.27 5.01 -2.99
CA SER A 26 0.74 5.60 -2.12
C SER A 26 1.80 4.57 -1.73
N LEU A 27 2.97 5.05 -1.34
CA LEU A 27 4.05 4.18 -0.85
C LEU A 27 3.63 3.40 0.41
N ASP A 28 2.85 4.03 1.29
CA ASP A 28 2.34 3.37 2.50
C ASP A 28 1.37 2.23 2.15
N GLN A 29 0.54 2.41 1.12
CA GLN A 29 -0.36 1.36 0.63
C GLN A 29 0.43 0.19 0.02
N ASP A 30 1.49 0.48 -0.75
CA ASP A 30 2.37 -0.55 -1.30
C ASP A 30 3.13 -1.31 -0.20
N ARG A 31 3.60 -0.61 0.82
CA ARG A 31 4.25 -1.21 1.99
C ARG A 31 3.27 -2.12 2.73
N LEU A 32 2.05 -1.64 2.98
CA LEU A 32 1.01 -2.41 3.65
C LEU A 32 0.69 -3.70 2.87
N LEU A 33 0.54 -3.60 1.54
CA LEU A 33 0.33 -4.78 0.67
C LEU A 33 1.48 -5.77 0.78
N TYR A 34 2.73 -5.30 0.69
CA TYR A 34 3.89 -6.18 0.72
C TYR A 34 4.08 -6.88 2.07
N GLU A 35 3.83 -6.19 3.17
CA GLU A 35 3.90 -6.73 4.53
C GLU A 35 2.78 -7.75 4.79
N ASN A 36 1.58 -7.49 4.28
CA ASN A 36 0.39 -8.30 4.50
C ASN A 36 0.08 -9.26 3.34
N ARG A 37 1.04 -9.53 2.44
CA ARG A 37 0.87 -10.42 1.27
C ARG A 37 0.47 -11.86 1.58
N HIS A 38 0.57 -12.28 2.83
CA HIS A 38 0.15 -13.58 3.33
C HIS A 38 -1.35 -13.63 3.70
N GLN A 39 -2.01 -12.47 3.75
CA GLN A 39 -3.44 -12.36 4.00
C GLN A 39 -4.24 -12.54 2.71
N SER A 40 -5.54 -12.78 2.84
CA SER A 40 -6.43 -12.95 1.69
C SER A 40 -6.68 -11.62 0.97
N LEU A 41 -6.80 -11.67 -0.36
CA LEU A 41 -7.10 -10.50 -1.20
C LEU A 41 -8.36 -9.72 -0.76
N PRO A 42 -9.48 -10.37 -0.38
CA PRO A 42 -10.65 -9.65 0.11
C PRO A 42 -10.36 -8.82 1.37
N LYS A 43 -9.54 -9.35 2.29
CA LYS A 43 -9.19 -8.65 3.53
C LYS A 43 -8.32 -7.44 3.26
N LEU A 44 -7.35 -7.56 2.36
CA LEU A 44 -6.50 -6.45 1.92
C LEU A 44 -7.32 -5.36 1.21
N ALA A 45 -8.29 -5.75 0.39
CA ALA A 45 -9.22 -4.84 -0.27
C ALA A 45 -10.06 -4.04 0.73
N SER A 46 -10.62 -4.71 1.75
CA SER A 46 -11.35 -4.05 2.83
C SER A 46 -10.46 -3.11 3.66
N MET A 47 -9.23 -3.52 3.98
CA MET A 47 -8.29 -2.67 4.74
C MET A 47 -7.89 -1.39 4.00
N LEU A 48 -7.75 -1.47 2.68
CA LEU A 48 -7.31 -0.35 1.84
C LEU A 48 -8.45 0.50 1.29
N GLY A 49 -9.71 0.07 1.47
CA GLY A 49 -10.87 0.70 0.86
C GLY A 49 -10.84 0.67 -0.67
N ARG A 50 -10.19 -0.34 -1.27
CA ARG A 50 -9.95 -0.45 -2.72
C ARG A 50 -10.58 -1.71 -3.30
N GLY A 51 -10.90 -1.67 -4.59
CA GLY A 51 -11.45 -2.81 -5.31
C GLY A 51 -10.49 -4.00 -5.37
N LEU A 52 -11.03 -5.21 -5.22
CA LEU A 52 -10.27 -6.47 -5.18
C LEU A 52 -9.35 -6.66 -6.39
N ARG A 53 -9.84 -6.33 -7.59
CA ARG A 53 -9.04 -6.41 -8.82
C ARG A 53 -7.85 -5.46 -8.81
N GLY A 54 -8.02 -4.24 -8.28
CA GLY A 54 -6.93 -3.28 -8.17
C GLY A 54 -5.84 -3.73 -7.20
N VAL A 55 -6.26 -4.32 -6.08
CA VAL A 55 -5.34 -4.93 -5.10
C VAL A 55 -4.56 -6.09 -5.73
N GLN A 56 -5.24 -6.99 -6.45
CA GLN A 56 -4.59 -8.11 -7.12
C GLN A 56 -3.55 -7.64 -8.16
N THR A 57 -3.93 -6.75 -9.06
CA THR A 57 -2.99 -6.20 -10.06
C THR A 57 -1.82 -5.48 -9.40
N ARG A 58 -2.04 -4.78 -8.28
CA ARG A 58 -0.95 -4.11 -7.56
C ARG A 58 -0.01 -5.11 -6.89
N MET A 59 -0.55 -6.16 -6.29
CA MET A 59 0.22 -7.26 -5.72
C MET A 59 1.12 -7.92 -6.76
N GLU A 60 0.60 -8.20 -7.96
CA GLU A 60 1.40 -8.75 -9.07
C GLU A 60 2.57 -7.82 -9.43
N LYS A 61 2.32 -6.51 -9.54
CA LYS A 61 3.38 -5.52 -9.76
C LYS A 61 4.41 -5.53 -8.62
N LEU A 62 3.97 -5.56 -7.36
CA LEU A 62 4.89 -5.62 -6.21
C LEU A 62 5.71 -6.91 -6.15
N THR A 63 5.35 -7.97 -6.88
CA THR A 63 6.18 -9.18 -7.01
C THR A 63 7.13 -9.15 -8.19
N ASP A 64 6.85 -8.33 -9.20
CA ASP A 64 7.70 -8.15 -10.37
C ASP A 64 8.79 -7.09 -10.11
N VAL A 65 10.05 -7.54 -10.08
CA VAL A 65 11.23 -6.71 -9.83
C VAL A 65 11.40 -5.60 -10.87
N ASN A 66 10.90 -5.80 -12.09
CA ASN A 66 10.97 -4.82 -13.17
C ASN A 66 9.81 -3.81 -13.13
N SER A 67 8.85 -3.99 -12.22
CA SER A 67 7.71 -3.10 -12.15
C SER A 67 8.04 -1.79 -11.43
N ALA A 68 7.34 -0.72 -11.84
CA ALA A 68 7.45 0.57 -11.16
C ALA A 68 6.99 0.51 -9.68
N ALA A 69 6.08 -0.39 -9.31
CA ALA A 69 5.64 -0.54 -7.93
C ALA A 69 6.76 -1.11 -7.04
N TYR A 70 7.48 -2.11 -7.56
CA TYR A 70 8.63 -2.69 -6.89
C TYR A 70 9.76 -1.67 -6.77
N ALA A 71 10.09 -0.98 -7.86
CA ALA A 71 11.13 0.06 -7.85
C ALA A 71 10.84 1.15 -6.81
N ARG A 72 9.60 1.65 -6.77
CA ARG A 72 9.16 2.65 -5.78
C ARG A 72 9.31 2.17 -4.34
N LEU A 73 9.01 0.91 -4.05
CA LEU A 73 9.05 0.37 -2.68
C LEU A 73 10.46 -0.01 -2.21
N PHE A 74 11.33 -0.50 -3.11
CA PHE A 74 12.61 -1.12 -2.74
C PHE A 74 13.86 -0.38 -3.24
N VAL A 75 13.77 0.32 -4.36
CA VAL A 75 14.92 1.03 -4.95
C VAL A 75 15.00 2.46 -4.42
N GLY A 76 13.86 3.04 -4.04
CA GLY A 76 13.75 4.44 -3.65
C GLY A 76 13.97 5.35 -4.85
N ASP A 77 13.30 6.49 -4.89
CA ASP A 77 13.51 7.52 -5.92
C ASP A 77 14.97 7.97 -5.94
N SER A 78 15.79 7.26 -6.72
CA SER A 78 17.21 7.56 -6.94
C SER A 78 17.39 8.59 -8.05
N ASN A 79 16.31 9.24 -8.50
CA ASN A 79 16.31 10.02 -9.74
C ASN A 79 15.86 11.48 -9.54
N GLY A 80 16.16 12.08 -8.38
CA GLY A 80 15.76 13.45 -8.09
C GLY A 80 16.41 14.08 -6.85
N THR A 81 17.74 14.05 -6.74
CA THR A 81 18.48 15.04 -5.94
C THR A 81 19.80 15.35 -6.65
N VAL A 82 19.69 16.19 -7.67
CA VAL A 82 20.75 17.14 -7.99
C VAL A 82 20.47 18.31 -7.05
N ASP A 83 21.26 18.46 -5.98
CA ASP A 83 21.73 19.74 -5.44
C ASP A 83 22.44 19.53 -4.09
N ASP A 84 23.54 20.27 -3.99
CA ASP A 84 24.13 20.83 -2.77
C ASP A 84 24.99 19.92 -1.86
N ASP A 85 26.27 19.88 -2.20
CA ASP A 85 27.40 20.18 -1.31
C ASP A 85 27.08 20.23 0.21
N SER A 86 27.11 19.07 0.88
CA SER A 86 27.40 19.02 2.31
C SER A 86 27.95 17.66 2.71
N GLU A 87 29.25 17.69 2.97
CA GLU A 87 30.05 16.73 3.71
C GLU A 87 29.31 16.05 4.88
N GLU A 88 29.70 14.79 5.13
CA GLU A 88 29.35 13.97 6.29
C GLU A 88 27.90 13.49 6.46
N LYS A 89 27.67 12.23 6.05
CA LYS A 89 27.20 11.17 6.99
C LYS A 89 27.32 9.77 6.39
N LYS A 90 28.34 9.04 6.88
CA LYS A 90 28.35 7.57 6.86
C LYS A 90 27.11 7.08 7.59
N ASN A 91 26.16 6.48 6.89
CA ASN A 91 25.26 5.51 7.50
C ASN A 91 25.24 4.25 6.65
N SER A 92 25.89 3.22 7.19
CA SER A 92 25.84 1.82 6.77
C SER A 92 24.43 1.43 6.36
N ARG A 93 24.22 1.20 5.06
CA ARG A 93 23.00 0.60 4.53
C ARG A 93 22.92 -0.84 5.06
N LEU A 94 22.27 -1.01 6.20
CA LEU A 94 21.98 -2.31 6.79
C LEU A 94 21.18 -3.12 5.76
N THR A 95 21.74 -4.24 5.32
CA THR A 95 21.02 -5.16 4.43
C THR A 95 19.89 -5.79 5.24
N PRO A 96 18.64 -5.78 4.75
CA PRO A 96 17.52 -6.35 5.49
C PRO A 96 17.80 -7.82 5.84
N VAL A 97 17.56 -8.23 7.08
CA VAL A 97 17.85 -9.61 7.55
C VAL A 97 17.19 -10.68 6.66
N LYS A 98 16.03 -10.40 6.08
CA LYS A 98 15.35 -11.28 5.12
C LYS A 98 16.14 -11.51 3.82
N GLU A 99 16.88 -10.49 3.36
CA GLU A 99 17.78 -10.58 2.20
C GLU A 99 18.97 -11.51 2.52
N VAL A 100 19.51 -11.41 3.75
CA VAL A 100 20.64 -12.22 4.22
C VAL A 100 20.24 -13.68 4.39
N LEU A 101 19.09 -13.95 5.01
CA LEU A 101 18.59 -15.32 5.23
C LEU A 101 18.27 -16.06 3.92
N ARG A 102 17.96 -15.33 2.84
CA ARG A 102 17.70 -15.93 1.51
C ARG A 102 18.97 -16.36 0.77
N ARG A 103 20.16 -15.92 1.21
CA ARG A 103 21.47 -16.16 0.55
C ARG A 103 22.26 -17.33 1.14
N ILE A 104 21.79 -17.92 2.23
CA ILE A 104 22.45 -19.06 2.87
C ILE A 104 21.94 -20.34 2.19
N ARG A 105 22.82 -21.05 1.46
CA ARG A 105 22.58 -22.43 1.01
C ARG A 105 23.29 -23.39 1.97
N TRP A 106 22.57 -24.45 2.34
CA TRP A 106 23.12 -25.64 3.00
C TRP A 106 23.38 -26.72 1.96
#